data_AF-A0A9D4PE60-F1
#
_entry.id   AF-A0A9D4PE60-F1
#
_cell.length_a   1.000
_cell.length_b   1.000
_cell.length_c   1.000
_cell.angle_alpha   90.00
_cell.angle_beta   90.00
_cell.angle_gamma   90.00
#
_symmetry.space_group_name_H-M   'P 1'
#
loop_
_entity.id
_entity.type
_entity.pdbx_description
1 polymer ?
#
loop_
_entity_poly.entity_id
_entity_poly.type
_entity_poly.pdbx_seq_one_letter_code
_entity_poly.pdbx_strand_id
1 'polypeptide(L)'
;MVSNAPVSGKHACTNPIWNFFLKVPAGADTSAVTGKSAKDDEEDCSIHCVVEEPSFTETMCCAIPEYVVPSRKTFSRTVIPNLYVAKKDELKKCVRAVFDDGGTECFTLTMDGWTSRAGGSYVSVTAHMMDRDFKQHA
;
A
#
# COMPACT_ATOMS: atom_id res chain seq x y z
N MET A 1 26.20 43.21 6.29
CA MET A 1 26.73 41.87 5.92
C MET A 1 26.40 40.92 7.06
N VAL A 2 25.33 40.13 6.93
CA VAL A 2 25.10 38.96 7.76
C VAL A 2 24.61 37.89 6.79
N SER A 3 25.45 36.87 6.60
CA SER A 3 25.18 35.72 5.76
C SER A 3 24.27 34.76 6.53
N ASN A 4 23.23 34.24 5.89
CA ASN A 4 22.55 33.04 6.36
C ASN A 4 22.61 31.98 5.27
N ALA A 5 23.52 31.02 5.44
CA ALA A 5 23.52 29.78 4.69
C ALA A 5 22.37 28.88 5.19
N PRO A 6 21.74 28.08 4.31
CA PRO A 6 20.71 27.15 4.73
C PRO A 6 21.32 25.95 5.47
N VAL A 7 20.80 25.67 6.66
CA VAL A 7 21.19 24.54 7.50
C VAL A 7 20.69 23.24 6.84
N SER A 8 21.66 22.49 6.30
CA SER A 8 21.52 21.09 5.91
C SER A 8 21.25 20.23 7.14
N GLY A 9 20.07 19.62 7.21
CA GLY A 9 19.69 18.70 8.27
C GLY A 9 18.69 17.66 7.76
N LYS A 10 19.18 16.62 7.09
CA LYS A 10 18.39 15.42 6.75
C LYS A 10 18.13 14.63 8.04
N HIS A 11 17.00 14.85 8.69
CA HIS A 11 16.50 13.90 9.68
C HIS A 11 15.91 12.70 8.92
N ALA A 12 16.69 11.62 8.82
CA ALA A 12 16.20 10.34 8.30
C ALA A 12 15.15 9.80 9.27
N CYS A 13 13.87 9.96 8.91
CA CYS A 13 12.76 9.40 9.68
C CYS A 13 12.64 7.91 9.36
N THR A 14 13.14 7.05 10.26
CA THR A 14 13.18 5.59 10.12
C THR A 14 11.83 4.90 10.32
N ASN A 15 10.71 5.64 10.25
CA ASN A 15 9.38 5.06 10.46
C ASN A 15 8.92 4.34 9.16
N PRO A 16 8.49 3.08 9.23
CA PRO A 16 8.18 2.25 8.04
C PRO A 16 7.02 2.80 7.18
N ILE A 17 6.16 3.65 7.75
CA ILE A 17 5.12 4.38 7.00
C ILE A 17 5.74 5.36 6.00
N TRP A 18 6.85 6.01 6.34
CA TRP A 18 7.55 6.95 5.43
C TRP A 18 8.17 6.24 4.24
N ASN A 19 8.59 4.98 4.42
CA ASN A 19 9.11 4.17 3.32
C ASN A 19 8.06 3.87 2.24
N PHE A 20 6.77 3.93 2.56
CA PHE A 20 5.69 3.81 1.57
C PHE A 20 5.64 5.05 0.67
N PHE A 21 5.67 6.25 1.28
CA PHE A 21 5.61 7.52 0.55
C PHE A 21 6.91 7.82 -0.23
N LEU A 22 8.07 7.38 0.25
CA LEU A 22 9.37 7.62 -0.39
C LEU A 22 9.74 6.61 -1.50
N LYS A 23 9.00 5.51 -1.65
CA LYS A 23 9.26 4.47 -2.68
C LYS A 23 8.40 4.61 -3.93
N VAL A 24 7.57 5.63 -4.03
CA VAL A 24 6.87 5.92 -5.30
C VAL A 24 7.90 6.53 -6.26
N PRO A 25 8.20 5.89 -7.40
CA PRO A 25 9.19 6.41 -8.33
C PRO A 25 8.73 7.78 -8.88
N ALA A 26 9.61 8.76 -8.77
CA ALA A 26 9.46 10.04 -9.46
C ALA A 26 9.50 9.80 -10.98
N GLY A 27 8.32 9.63 -11.59
CA GLY A 27 8.22 9.33 -13.02
C GLY A 27 6.84 8.89 -13.53
N ALA A 28 5.76 9.15 -12.80
CA ALA A 28 4.43 9.02 -13.38
C ALA A 28 4.16 10.25 -14.26
N ASP A 29 4.13 10.03 -15.58
CA ASP A 29 3.77 11.01 -16.60
C ASP A 29 2.51 11.79 -16.20
N THR A 30 2.66 13.12 -16.06
CA THR A 30 1.60 14.06 -15.67
C THR A 30 0.77 14.55 -16.86
N SER A 31 0.92 13.97 -18.06
CA SER A 31 0.14 14.38 -19.22
C SER A 31 -1.20 13.63 -19.33
N ALA A 32 -2.18 14.05 -18.53
CA ALA A 32 -3.59 13.81 -18.84
C ALA A 32 -4.41 15.07 -18.55
N VAL A 33 -4.39 15.97 -19.52
CA VAL A 33 -5.27 17.14 -19.62
C VAL A 33 -6.72 16.69 -19.41
N THR A 34 -7.39 17.44 -18.55
CA THR A 34 -8.77 17.30 -18.09
C THR A 34 -9.74 17.38 -19.27
N GLY A 35 -10.28 16.23 -19.68
CA GLY A 35 -11.47 16.15 -20.52
C GLY A 35 -12.71 15.99 -19.64
N LYS A 36 -13.44 17.08 -19.39
CA LYS A 36 -14.80 16.99 -18.82
C LYS A 36 -15.69 16.31 -19.85
N SER A 37 -16.12 15.07 -19.58
CA SER A 37 -17.39 14.57 -20.08
C SER A 37 -18.26 14.27 -18.88
N ALA A 38 -19.33 15.04 -18.74
CA ALA A 38 -20.44 14.73 -17.86
C ALA A 38 -21.11 13.42 -18.33
N LYS A 39 -21.69 12.69 -17.36
CA LYS A 39 -22.23 11.32 -17.43
C LYS A 39 -21.19 10.26 -17.07
N ASP A 40 -21.00 10.10 -15.76
CA ASP A 40 -20.84 8.79 -15.09
C ASP A 40 -21.17 9.08 -13.61
N ASP A 41 -22.44 9.38 -13.35
CA ASP A 41 -23.00 9.43 -11.99
C ASP A 41 -23.18 7.99 -11.51
N GLU A 42 -22.08 7.33 -11.23
CA GLU A 42 -22.04 6.25 -10.26
C GLU A 42 -21.05 6.73 -9.21
N GLU A 43 -21.60 7.16 -8.07
CA GLU A 43 -20.89 7.61 -6.88
C GLU A 43 -20.14 6.41 -6.28
N ASP A 44 -19.13 5.93 -7.03
CA ASP A 44 -18.26 4.84 -6.65
C ASP A 44 -17.26 5.42 -5.64
N CYS A 45 -17.70 5.47 -4.39
CA CYS A 45 -16.86 5.74 -3.22
C CYS A 45 -15.94 4.53 -2.95
N SER A 46 -15.19 4.10 -3.97
CA SER A 46 -14.10 3.17 -3.78
C SER A 46 -13.03 3.84 -2.91
N ILE A 47 -12.40 3.10 -2.02
CA ILE A 47 -11.33 3.60 -1.13
C ILE A 47 -10.18 4.29 -1.88
N HIS A 48 -10.06 4.05 -3.19
CA HIS A 48 -9.07 4.67 -4.05
C HIS A 48 -9.43 6.10 -4.51
N CYS A 49 -10.69 6.53 -4.37
CA CYS A 49 -11.13 7.90 -4.70
C CYS A 49 -10.64 8.92 -3.66
N VAL A 50 -10.37 8.48 -2.42
CA VAL A 50 -9.89 9.35 -1.33
C VAL A 50 -8.57 10.05 -1.69
N VAL A 51 -7.74 9.46 -2.55
CA VAL A 51 -6.46 10.06 -2.94
C VAL A 51 -6.62 11.30 -3.84
N GLU A 52 -7.81 11.49 -4.42
CA GLU A 52 -8.15 12.63 -5.28
C GLU A 52 -9.05 13.63 -4.55
N GLU A 53 -9.45 13.34 -3.30
CA GLU A 53 -10.22 14.27 -2.48
C GLU A 53 -9.38 15.52 -2.14
N PRO A 54 -9.96 16.74 -2.24
CA PRO A 54 -9.25 17.98 -1.90
C PRO A 54 -8.70 17.97 -0.48
N SER A 55 -9.50 17.50 0.48
CA SER A 55 -9.13 17.42 1.90
C SER A 55 -7.90 16.54 2.14
N PHE A 56 -7.81 15.40 1.44
CA PHE A 56 -6.67 14.50 1.52
C PHE A 56 -5.43 15.14 0.89
N THR A 57 -5.57 15.76 -0.29
CA THR A 57 -4.47 16.38 -1.01
C THR A 57 -3.88 17.56 -0.23
N GLU A 58 -4.72 18.43 0.34
CA GLU A 58 -4.28 19.54 1.19
C GLU A 58 -3.53 19.05 2.44
N THR A 59 -4.02 17.98 3.06
CA THR A 59 -3.36 17.35 4.21
C THR A 59 -1.98 16.81 3.81
N MET A 60 -1.88 16.14 2.66
CA MET A 60 -0.62 15.61 2.16
C MET A 60 0.37 16.72 1.80
N CYS A 61 -0.09 17.82 1.20
CA CYS A 61 0.74 19.00 0.93
C CYS A 61 1.32 19.61 2.22
N CYS A 62 0.56 19.60 3.33
CA CYS A 62 1.05 20.10 4.61
C CYS A 62 1.99 19.11 5.31
N ALA A 63 1.65 17.83 5.28
CA ALA A 63 2.40 16.79 5.98
C ALA A 63 3.71 16.42 5.28
N ILE A 64 3.68 16.31 3.94
CA ILE A 64 4.81 15.91 3.09
C ILE A 64 4.79 16.73 1.79
N PRO A 65 5.25 17.99 1.82
CA PRO A 65 5.15 18.90 0.67
C PRO A 65 5.82 18.38 -0.62
N GLU A 66 6.85 17.53 -0.49
CA GLU A 66 7.58 16.95 -1.61
C GLU A 66 6.87 15.73 -2.24
N TYR A 67 5.83 15.20 -1.58
CA TYR A 67 5.11 14.02 -2.05
C TYR A 67 3.93 14.40 -2.95
N VAL A 68 4.07 14.10 -4.24
CA VAL A 68 2.96 14.22 -5.20
C VAL A 68 2.07 12.99 -5.10
N VAL A 69 0.84 13.17 -4.62
CA VAL A 69 -0.13 12.09 -4.49
C VAL A 69 -0.46 11.51 -5.87
N PRO A 70 -0.24 10.20 -6.11
CA PRO A 70 -0.62 9.57 -7.37
C PRO A 70 -2.13 9.52 -7.56
N SER A 71 -2.58 9.58 -8.81
CA SER A 71 -4.02 9.46 -9.13
C SER A 71 -4.60 8.11 -8.69
N ARG A 72 -5.93 8.06 -8.50
CA ARG A 72 -6.70 6.83 -8.26
C ARG A 72 -6.35 5.76 -9.29
N LYS A 73 -6.28 6.14 -10.57
CA LYS A 73 -5.95 5.23 -11.69
C LYS A 73 -4.54 4.66 -11.54
N THR A 74 -3.59 5.47 -11.09
CA THR A 74 -2.22 5.01 -10.82
C THR A 74 -2.19 3.99 -9.69
N PHE A 75 -2.94 4.23 -8.60
CA PHE A 75 -3.06 3.26 -7.52
C PHE A 75 -3.67 1.94 -7.97
N SER A 76 -4.84 2.01 -8.61
CA SER A 76 -5.60 0.83 -9.05
C SER A 76 -4.87 0.01 -10.12
N ARG A 77 -4.23 0.67 -11.10
CA ARG A 77 -3.64 -0.02 -12.27
C ARG A 77 -2.17 -0.38 -12.11
N THR A 78 -1.46 0.29 -11.20
CA THR A 78 0.01 0.15 -11.11
C THR A 78 0.47 -0.15 -9.69
N VAL A 79 0.20 0.74 -8.72
CA VAL A 79 0.79 0.62 -7.37
C VAL A 79 0.31 -0.63 -6.66
N ILE A 80 -1.01 -0.84 -6.59
CA ILE A 80 -1.60 -1.97 -5.86
C ILE A 80 -1.27 -3.31 -6.54
N PRO A 81 -1.40 -3.46 -7.88
CA PRO A 81 -1.00 -4.69 -8.55
C PRO A 81 0.48 -5.03 -8.34
N ASN A 82 1.37 -4.05 -8.46
CA ASN A 82 2.82 -4.27 -8.29
C ASN A 82 3.15 -4.64 -6.84
N LEU A 83 2.53 -3.97 -5.87
CA LEU A 83 2.71 -4.29 -4.45
C LEU A 83 2.22 -5.70 -4.13
N TYR A 84 1.07 -6.10 -4.69
CA TYR A 84 0.54 -7.46 -4.53
C TYR A 84 1.51 -8.50 -5.10
N VAL A 85 2.03 -8.30 -6.31
CA VAL A 85 3.00 -9.23 -6.92
C VAL A 85 4.27 -9.32 -6.07
N ALA A 86 4.82 -8.18 -5.64
CA ALA A 86 6.01 -8.14 -4.80
C ALA A 86 5.81 -8.90 -3.47
N LYS A 87 4.68 -8.64 -2.79
CA LYS A 87 4.35 -9.29 -1.51
C LYS A 87 4.06 -10.78 -1.68
N LYS A 88 3.39 -11.17 -2.76
CA LYS A 88 3.15 -12.56 -3.10
C LYS A 88 4.45 -13.32 -3.32
N ASP A 89 5.41 -12.72 -4.01
CA ASP A 89 6.71 -13.36 -4.27
C ASP A 89 7.60 -13.39 -3.03
N GLU A 90 7.53 -12.37 -2.17
CA GLU A 90 8.13 -12.39 -0.83
C GLU A 90 7.57 -13.54 0.01
N LEU A 91 6.24 -13.67 0.09
CA LEU A 91 5.58 -14.73 0.83
C LEU A 91 5.96 -16.12 0.31
N LYS A 92 6.01 -16.33 -1.01
CA LYS A 92 6.45 -17.61 -1.58
C LYS A 92 7.87 -17.97 -1.18
N LYS A 93 8.77 -16.99 -1.06
CA LYS A 93 10.16 -17.22 -0.61
C LYS A 93 10.19 -17.58 0.88
N CYS A 94 9.42 -16.88 1.70
CA CYS A 94 9.29 -17.21 3.12
C CYS A 94 8.79 -18.64 3.31
N VAL A 95 7.69 -19.00 2.65
CA VAL A 95 7.13 -20.36 2.64
C VAL A 95 8.15 -21.38 2.11
N ARG A 96 8.87 -21.03 1.03
CA ARG A 96 10.12 -21.65 0.51
C ARG A 96 11.06 -22.11 1.62
N ALA A 97 11.71 -21.12 2.22
CA ALA A 97 12.75 -21.28 3.23
C ALA A 97 12.23 -22.05 4.45
N VAL A 98 10.99 -21.81 4.84
CA VAL A 98 10.29 -22.50 5.93
C VAL A 98 10.27 -24.03 5.72
N PHE A 99 9.95 -24.50 4.52
CA PHE A 99 9.88 -25.93 4.20
C PHE A 99 11.24 -26.54 3.83
N ASP A 100 12.14 -25.77 3.23
CA ASP A 100 13.45 -26.25 2.77
C ASP A 100 14.50 -26.29 3.91
N ASP A 101 14.50 -25.33 4.84
CA ASP A 101 15.48 -25.21 5.93
C ASP A 101 15.05 -25.91 7.24
N GLY A 102 13.92 -26.63 7.23
CA GLY A 102 13.36 -27.28 8.42
C GLY A 102 12.93 -26.30 9.52
N GLY A 103 12.73 -25.02 9.19
CA GLY A 103 12.57 -23.92 10.14
C GLY A 103 11.17 -23.76 10.73
N THR A 104 10.14 -24.35 10.14
CA THR A 104 8.75 -24.24 10.65
C THR A 104 8.27 -25.53 11.25
N GLU A 105 7.87 -25.45 12.52
CA GLU A 105 7.25 -26.56 13.21
C GLU A 105 5.74 -26.62 12.95
N CYS A 106 5.11 -25.49 12.60
CA CYS A 106 3.66 -25.43 12.43
C CYS A 106 3.20 -24.45 11.34
N PHE A 107 2.40 -24.98 10.39
CA PHE A 107 1.65 -24.22 9.39
C PHE A 107 0.16 -24.51 9.59
N THR A 108 -0.64 -23.48 9.88
CA THR A 108 -2.09 -23.63 10.11
C THR A 108 -2.89 -22.71 9.23
N LEU A 109 -4.11 -23.13 8.87
CA LEU A 109 -5.05 -22.35 8.09
C LEU A 109 -6.32 -22.14 8.92
N THR A 110 -6.76 -20.90 9.03
CA THR A 110 -8.07 -20.54 9.59
C THR A 110 -8.95 -20.03 8.47
N MET A 111 -10.15 -20.59 8.33
CA MET A 111 -11.13 -20.15 7.36
C MET A 111 -12.33 -19.53 8.09
N ASP A 112 -12.73 -18.34 7.67
CA ASP A 112 -13.93 -17.67 8.13
C ASP A 112 -14.87 -17.47 6.94
N GLY A 113 -16.12 -17.89 7.06
CA GLY A 113 -17.11 -17.82 6.01
C GLY A 113 -18.35 -17.07 6.48
N TRP A 114 -18.81 -16.10 5.71
CA TRP A 114 -20.00 -15.31 6.03
C TRP A 114 -20.84 -15.03 4.79
N THR A 115 -22.13 -14.77 5.00
CA THR A 115 -23.04 -14.34 3.94
C THR A 115 -23.51 -12.92 4.23
N SER A 116 -23.44 -12.03 3.25
CA SER A 116 -23.96 -10.67 3.37
C SER A 116 -25.48 -10.66 3.38
N ARG A 117 -26.04 -9.57 3.89
CA ARG A 117 -27.48 -9.31 3.82
C ARG A 117 -28.02 -9.22 2.39
N ALA A 118 -27.15 -8.92 1.43
CA ALA A 118 -27.46 -8.91 -0.01
C ALA A 118 -27.40 -10.31 -0.64
N GLY A 119 -27.18 -11.37 0.14
CA GLY A 119 -27.13 -12.75 -0.33
C GLY A 119 -25.78 -13.19 -0.92
N GLY A 120 -24.74 -12.37 -0.82
CA GLY A 120 -23.39 -12.73 -1.28
C GLY A 120 -22.66 -13.55 -0.24
N SER A 121 -22.10 -14.70 -0.60
CA SER A 121 -21.26 -15.51 0.29
C SER A 121 -19.78 -15.19 0.10
N TYR A 122 -19.05 -15.09 1.21
CA TYR A 122 -17.64 -14.73 1.27
C TYR A 122 -16.88 -15.75 2.10
N VAL A 123 -15.61 -15.93 1.76
CA VAL A 123 -14.67 -16.72 2.56
C VAL A 123 -13.36 -15.96 2.69
N SER A 124 -12.85 -15.89 3.91
CA SER A 124 -11.48 -15.49 4.22
C SER A 124 -10.68 -16.73 4.57
N VAL A 125 -9.47 -16.81 4.05
CA VAL A 125 -8.50 -17.84 4.42
C VAL A 125 -7.26 -17.12 4.93
N THR A 126 -6.90 -17.37 6.19
CA THR A 126 -5.70 -16.82 6.81
C THR A 126 -4.74 -17.96 7.12
N ALA A 127 -3.48 -17.82 6.70
CA ALA A 127 -2.42 -18.76 7.02
C ALA A 127 -1.59 -18.20 8.18
N HIS A 128 -1.29 -19.05 9.17
CA HIS A 128 -0.40 -18.73 10.27
C HIS A 128 0.83 -19.64 10.20
N MET A 129 2.00 -19.01 10.24
CA MET A 129 3.29 -19.68 10.24
C MET A 129 4.02 -19.34 11.52
N MET A 130 4.56 -20.37 12.18
CA MET A 130 5.29 -20.22 13.43
C MET A 130 6.68 -20.87 13.32
N ASP A 131 7.72 -20.11 13.65
CA ASP A 131 9.08 -20.64 13.73
C ASP A 131 9.31 -21.42 15.03
N ARG A 132 10.50 -22.02 15.15
CA ARG A 132 10.95 -22.76 16.35
C ARG A 132 11.06 -21.89 17.61
N ASP A 133 11.13 -20.57 17.45
CA ASP A 133 11.16 -19.62 18.57
C ASP A 133 9.74 -19.17 18.98
N PHE A 134 8.69 -19.80 18.42
CA PHE A 134 7.28 -19.43 18.60
C PHE A 134 6.97 -17.98 18.16
N LYS A 135 7.75 -17.43 17.22
CA LYS A 135 7.45 -16.13 16.61
C LYS A 135 6.55 -16.34 15.40
N GLN A 136 5.50 -15.53 15.35
CA GLN A 136 4.62 -15.47 14.20
C GLN A 136 5.24 -14.58 13.14
N HIS A 137 5.47 -15.13 11.95
CA HIS A 137 5.86 -14.33 10.79
C HIS A 137 4.61 -13.74 10.15
N ALA A 138 4.51 -12.41 10.15
CA ALA A 138 3.43 -11.63 9.53
C ALA A 138 3.74 -11.29 8.06
#